data_AF-A0A1F5AL31-F1
#
_entry.id   AF-A0A1F5AL31-F1
#
_cell.length_a   1.000
_cell.length_b   1.000
_cell.length_c   1.000
_cell.angle_alpha   90.00
_cell.angle_beta   90.00
_cell.angle_gamma   90.00
#
_symmetry.space_group_name_H-M   'P 1'
#
loop_
_entity.id
_entity.type
_entity.pdbx_description
1 polymer ?
#
loop_
_entity_poly.entity_id
_entity_poly.type
_entity_poly.pdbx_seq_one_letter_code
_entity_poly.pdbx_strand_id
1 'polypeptide(L)' 'MAGSRVLFVSGSLGLGHATRDLAVARELRRRASGIEIGWLAASPTTETLAGAGEALVPECREY' A
#
# COMPACT_ATOMS: atom_id res chain seq x y z
N MET A 1 -14.51 14.25 10.73
CA MET A 1 -14.66 12.80 11.04
C MET A 1 -13.30 12.16 10.78
N ALA A 2 -12.79 11.34 11.70
CA ALA A 2 -11.55 10.60 11.43
C ALA A 2 -11.81 9.68 10.23
N GLY A 3 -10.99 9.76 9.18
CA GLY A 3 -11.16 8.94 7.99
C GLY A 3 -10.83 7.47 8.26
N SER A 4 -11.34 6.57 7.41
CA SER A 4 -11.11 5.13 7.57
C SER A 4 -9.63 4.80 7.41
N ARG A 5 -9.11 3.96 8.31
CA ARG A 5 -7.75 3.41 8.21
C ARG A 5 -7.80 2.04 7.56
N VAL A 6 -6.97 1.84 6.53
CA VAL A 6 -6.90 0.62 5.74
C VAL A 6 -5.49 0.07 5.80
N LEU A 7 -5.37 -1.22 6.15
CA LEU A 7 -4.16 -1.98 5.94
C LEU A 7 -4.27 -2.70 4.58
N PHE A 8 -3.37 -2.38 3.66
CA PHE A 8 -3.28 -3.04 2.36
C PHE A 8 -2.13 -4.06 2.40
N VAL A 9 -2.48 -5.35 2.26
CA VAL A 9 -1.49 -6.42 2.18
C VAL A 9 -1.19 -6.72 0.72
N SER A 10 0.06 -6.51 0.28
CA SER A 10 0.48 -6.68 -1.11
C SER A 10 1.52 -7.79 -1.23
N GLY A 11 1.29 -8.69 -2.20
CA GLY A 11 2.19 -9.80 -2.48
C GLY A 11 3.44 -9.40 -3.28
N SER A 12 4.49 -10.21 -3.19
CA SER A 12 5.79 -9.98 -3.84
C SER A 12 5.97 -10.71 -5.18
N LEU A 13 4.90 -11.23 -5.79
CA LEU A 13 4.97 -12.00 -7.03
C LEU A 13 5.17 -11.10 -8.27
N GLY A 14 6.33 -10.48 -8.36
CA GLY A 14 6.72 -9.58 -9.47
C GLY A 14 6.05 -8.20 -9.43
N LEU A 15 6.64 -7.26 -10.18
CA LEU A 15 6.28 -5.82 -10.16
C LEU A 15 4.84 -5.53 -10.62
N GLY A 16 4.22 -6.45 -11.36
CA GLY A 16 2.83 -6.32 -11.81
C GLY A 16 1.83 -6.26 -10.65
N HIS A 17 2.10 -6.98 -9.56
CA HIS A 17 1.25 -6.98 -8.37
C HIS A 17 1.27 -5.60 -7.67
N ALA A 18 2.46 -5.05 -7.43
CA ALA A 18 2.62 -3.74 -6.81
C ALA A 18 1.93 -2.63 -7.62
N THR A 19 2.06 -2.68 -8.96
CA THR A 19 1.45 -1.69 -9.85
C THR A 19 -0.07 -1.76 -9.83
N ARG A 20 -0.63 -2.96 -9.86
CA ARG A 20 -2.08 -3.19 -9.73
C ARG A 20 -2.58 -2.66 -8.39
N ASP A 21 -1.90 -3.00 -7.31
CA ASP A 21 -2.34 -2.66 -5.96
C ASP A 21 -2.28 -1.14 -5.73
N LEU A 22 -1.25 -0.46 -6.25
CA LEU A 22 -1.18 1.01 -6.29
C LEU A 22 -2.37 1.64 -7.03
N ALA A 23 -2.79 1.04 -8.14
CA ALA A 23 -3.96 1.52 -8.88
C ALA A 23 -5.25 1.40 -8.06
N VAL A 24 -5.41 0.31 -7.30
CA VAL A 24 -6.52 0.12 -6.37
C VAL A 24 -6.48 1.16 -5.25
N ALA A 25 -5.33 1.35 -4.60
CA ALA A 25 -5.17 2.33 -3.52
C ALA A 25 -5.51 3.76 -3.98
N ARG A 26 -5.11 4.14 -5.20
CA ARG A 26 -5.47 5.44 -5.80
C ARG A 26 -6.98 5.59 -6.00
N GLU A 27 -7.66 4.55 -6.46
CA GLU A 27 -9.12 4.58 -6.63
C GLU A 27 -9.85 4.65 -5.29
N LEU A 28 -9.38 3.92 -4.27
CA LEU A 28 -9.95 3.99 -2.92
C LEU A 28 -9.89 5.43 -2.37
N ARG A 29 -8.74 6.11 -2.53
CA ARG A 29 -8.57 7.51 -2.10
C ARG A 29 -9.48 8.47 -2.86
N ARG A 30 -9.80 8.18 -4.14
CA ARG A 30 -10.78 8.97 -4.93
C ARG A 30 -12.21 8.80 -4.42
N ARG A 31 -12.60 7.58 -4.03
CA ARG A 31 -13.97 7.27 -3.59
C ARG A 31 -14.26 7.71 -2.15
N ALA A 32 -13.25 7.70 -1.30
CA ALA A 32 -13.40 8.05 0.11
C ALA A 32 -12.33 9.08 0.50
N SER A 33 -12.70 10.36 0.43
CA SER A 33 -11.82 11.46 0.84
C SER A 33 -11.53 11.36 2.34
N GLY A 34 -10.25 11.16 2.66
CA GLY A 34 -9.76 11.06 4.04
C GLY A 34 -9.33 9.66 4.48
N ILE A 35 -9.39 8.65 3.63
CA ILE A 35 -8.83 7.33 4.01
C ILE A 35 -7.30 7.41 4.16
N GLU A 36 -6.80 6.71 5.17
CA GLU A 36 -5.37 6.51 5.41
C GLU A 36 -5.04 5.06 5.04
N ILE A 37 -4.02 4.86 4.21
CA ILE A 37 -3.59 3.52 3.79
C ILE A 37 -2.17 3.27 4.30
N GLY A 38 -2.01 2.21 5.08
CA GLY A 38 -0.72 1.62 5.43
C GLY A 38 -0.52 0.32 4.66
N TRP A 39 0.72 0.02 4.29
CA TRP A 39 1.06 -1.14 3.47
C TRP A 39 1.87 -2.17 4.24
N LEU A 40 1.47 -3.44 4.12
CA LEU A 40 2.24 -4.61 4.53
C LEU A 40 2.67 -5.39 3.28
N ALA A 41 3.97 -5.52 3.08
CA ALA A 41 4.55 -6.23 1.94
C ALA A 41 5.97 -6.69 2.27
N ALA A 42 6.51 -7.62 1.48
CA ALA A 42 7.91 -8.05 1.50
C ALA A 42 8.72 -7.36 0.38
N SER A 43 10.05 -7.34 0.49
CA SER A 43 10.91 -6.99 -0.66
C SER A 43 10.68 -8.00 -1.81
N PRO A 44 10.64 -7.56 -3.09
CA PRO A 44 10.96 -6.20 -3.58
C PRO A 44 9.77 -5.23 -3.63
N THR A 45 8.57 -5.67 -3.25
CA THR A 45 7.36 -4.82 -3.31
C THR A 45 7.47 -3.62 -2.39
N THR A 46 8.09 -3.75 -1.21
CA THR A 46 8.34 -2.63 -0.29
C THR A 46 9.14 -1.50 -0.93
N GLU A 47 10.15 -1.81 -1.74
CA GLU A 47 10.96 -0.81 -2.46
C GLU A 47 10.13 -0.07 -3.51
N THR A 48 9.26 -0.79 -4.22
CA THR A 48 8.36 -0.20 -5.21
C THR A 48 7.33 0.73 -4.55
N LEU A 49 6.75 0.30 -3.43
CA LEU A 49 5.78 1.10 -2.66
C LEU A 49 6.44 2.34 -2.06
N ALA A 50 7.63 2.20 -1.46
CA ALA A 50 8.40 3.32 -0.92
C ALA A 50 8.77 4.32 -2.04
N GLY A 51 9.21 3.84 -3.20
CA GLY A 51 9.48 4.67 -4.37
C GLY A 51 8.25 5.39 -4.92
N ALA A 52 7.05 4.84 -4.71
CA ALA A 52 5.78 5.48 -5.04
C ALA A 52 5.26 6.47 -3.97
N GLY A 53 6.01 6.66 -2.88
CA GLY A 53 5.64 7.56 -1.77
C GLY A 53 4.57 6.99 -0.83
N GLU A 54 4.36 5.68 -0.84
CA GLU A 54 3.38 5.02 0.02
C GLU A 54 3.92 4.80 1.45
N ALA A 55 3.01 4.75 2.43
CA ALA A 55 3.34 4.56 3.83
C ALA A 55 3.43 3.05 4.18
N LEU A 56 4.64 2.55 4.40
CA LEU A 56 4.86 1.18 4.90
C LEU A 56 4.59 1.12 6.40
N VAL A 57 3.95 0.04 6.86
CA VAL A 57 3.82 -0.23 8.29
C VAL A 57 5.15 -0.77 8.86
N PRO A 58 5.46 -0.57 10.16
CA PRO A 58 6.70 -1.08 10.76
C PRO A 58 6.91 -2.58 10.59
N GLU A 59 5.83 -3.35 10.58
CA GLU A 59 5.79 -4.81 10.47
C GLU A 59 6.33 -5.33 9.12
N CYS A 60 6.48 -4.48 8.10
CA CYS A 60 7.19 -4.83 6.85
C CYS A 60 8.65 -5.27 7.09
N ARG A 61 9.24 -4.95 8.26
CA ARG A 61 10.60 -5.39 8.62
C ARG A 61 10.67 -6.87 9.02
N GLU A 62 9.52 -7.48 9.31
CA GLU A 62 9.39 -8.83 9.84
C GLU A 62 8.59 -9.77 8.91
N TYR A 63 8.12 -9.25 7.77
CA TYR A 63 7.25 -9.92 6.80
C TYR A 63 8.04 -10.46 5.60
#